data_AF-A2STL2-F1
#
_entry.id   AF-A2STL2-F1
#
_cell.length_a   1.000
_cell.length_b   1.000
_cell.length_c   1.000
_cell.angle_alpha   90.00
_cell.angle_beta   90.00
_cell.angle_gamma   90.00
#
_symmetry.space_group_name_H-M   'P 1'
#
loop_
_entity.id
_entity.type
_entity.pdbx_description
1 polymer ?
#
loop_
_entity_poly.entity_id
_entity_poly.type
_entity_poly.pdbx_seq_one_letter_code
_entity_poly.pdbx_strand_id
1 'polypeptide(L)'
;MVTFSPAQVCVKIGTAGKSKASLPALNMLVRAFLAGAYVAMGATLATVSSTDVTAYFGPGIAQFVVGAVFPVGLMLVVFTGAELFTGDAMFAPMSILQGYIGIRKLIYLWSIVYIGNLIGSVFMAFLVSYGPYTSWDSAGVVTVTAFGLRAIQIGSAKVAYTGTMGLFSCFLKGILCNWLVCLALFLGLAADDVISKIAALWFPIMAFAASGFEHCIANMFFIPAAIITNGFTGNIVVNLNWVGMWTNNII
;
A
#
# COMPACT_ATOMS: atom_id res chain seq x y z
N MET A 1 25.15 15.49 -15.13
CA MET A 1 24.75 14.11 -14.82
C MET A 1 23.33 14.19 -14.29
N VAL A 2 22.35 13.55 -14.93
CA VAL A 2 20.92 13.62 -14.55
C VAL A 2 20.57 12.59 -13.44
N THR A 3 21.59 11.85 -12.98
CA THR A 3 21.46 10.81 -11.98
C THR A 3 22.57 10.86 -10.93
N PHE A 4 22.20 10.64 -9.66
CA PHE A 4 23.15 10.50 -8.54
C PHE A 4 23.79 9.11 -8.54
N SER A 5 25.04 9.04 -8.08
CA SER A 5 25.69 7.74 -7.84
C SER A 5 25.02 7.00 -6.68
N PRO A 6 25.11 5.66 -6.62
CA PRO A 6 24.53 4.89 -5.52
C PRO A 6 24.99 5.38 -4.13
N ALA A 7 26.27 5.78 -3.99
CA ALA A 7 26.80 6.33 -2.75
C ALA A 7 26.12 7.65 -2.35
N GLN A 8 25.89 8.55 -3.32
CA GLN A 8 25.17 9.80 -3.09
C GLN A 8 23.70 9.54 -2.69
N VAL A 9 23.04 8.55 -3.32
CA VAL A 9 21.67 8.16 -2.96
C VAL A 9 21.60 7.62 -1.54
N CYS A 10 22.56 6.79 -1.10
CA CYS A 10 22.63 6.32 0.28
C CYS A 10 22.68 7.49 1.28
N VAL A 11 23.51 8.51 1.02
CA VAL A 11 23.59 9.72 1.87
C VAL A 11 22.24 10.47 1.90
N LYS A 12 21.58 10.60 0.74
CA LYS A 12 20.24 11.22 0.65
C LYS A 12 19.20 10.45 1.47
N ILE A 13 19.20 9.12 1.40
CA ILE A 13 18.28 8.27 2.18
C ILE A 13 18.49 8.49 3.68
N GLY A 14 19.74 8.47 4.17
CA GLY A 14 20.03 8.73 5.57
C GLY A 14 19.58 10.14 6.01
N THR A 15 19.85 11.16 5.20
CA THR A 15 19.44 12.54 5.47
C THR A 15 17.92 12.71 5.50
N ALA A 16 17.21 12.04 4.59
CA ALA A 16 15.75 12.00 4.58
C ALA A 16 15.22 11.32 5.85
N GLY A 17 15.77 10.17 6.25
CA GLY A 17 15.39 9.47 7.48
C GLY A 17 15.55 10.32 8.74
N LYS A 18 16.64 11.09 8.84
CA LYS A 18 16.85 12.07 9.92
C LYS A 18 15.73 13.10 9.97
N SER A 19 15.40 13.67 8.82
CA SER A 19 14.40 14.73 8.69
C SER A 19 13.00 14.22 9.05
N LYS A 20 12.63 13.05 8.53
CA LYS A 20 11.36 12.37 8.78
C LYS A 20 11.16 12.04 10.26
N ALA A 21 12.17 11.43 10.90
CA ALA A 21 12.13 11.08 12.32
C ALA A 21 12.13 12.31 13.26
N SER A 22 12.40 13.51 12.74
CA SER A 22 12.41 14.75 13.51
C SER A 22 11.08 15.51 13.43
N LEU A 23 10.11 15.05 12.63
CA LEU A 23 8.81 15.71 12.51
C LEU A 23 8.01 15.66 13.83
N PRO A 24 7.29 16.75 14.17
CA PRO A 24 6.29 16.72 15.24
C PRO A 24 5.20 15.69 14.95
N ALA A 25 4.68 15.05 16.00
CA ALA A 25 3.76 13.93 15.88
C ALA A 25 2.52 14.24 15.03
N LEU A 26 1.91 15.42 15.19
CA LEU A 26 0.74 15.81 14.41
C LEU A 26 1.05 15.95 12.90
N ASN A 27 2.19 16.56 12.56
CA ASN A 27 2.61 16.71 11.16
C ASN A 27 2.87 15.34 10.53
N MET A 28 3.58 14.47 11.26
CA MET A 28 3.82 13.09 10.85
C MET A 28 2.52 12.30 10.68
N LEU A 29 1.56 12.43 11.60
CA LEU A 29 0.29 11.74 11.55
C LEU A 29 -0.56 12.17 10.36
N VAL A 30 -0.63 13.47 10.06
CA VAL A 30 -1.36 13.98 8.89
C VAL A 30 -0.73 13.48 7.59
N ARG A 31 0.60 13.54 7.48
CA ARG A 31 1.31 12.99 6.31
C ARG A 31 1.12 11.48 6.18
N ALA A 32 1.10 10.76 7.29
CA ALA A 32 0.88 9.33 7.30
C ALA A 32 -0.55 8.95 6.92
N PHE A 33 -1.54 9.70 7.39
CA PHE A 33 -2.92 9.57 6.94
C PHE A 33 -3.04 9.74 5.42
N LEU A 34 -2.44 10.80 4.88
CA LEU A 34 -2.45 11.05 3.44
C LEU A 34 -1.77 9.91 2.67
N ALA A 35 -0.64 9.39 3.16
CA ALA A 35 0.03 8.27 2.49
C ALA A 35 -0.83 7.00 2.45
N GLY A 36 -1.51 6.65 3.54
CA GLY A 36 -2.47 5.53 3.56
C GLY A 36 -3.60 5.73 2.54
N ALA A 37 -4.19 6.94 2.52
CA ALA A 37 -5.23 7.29 1.56
C ALA A 37 -4.74 7.24 0.10
N TYR A 38 -3.53 7.71 -0.19
CA TYR A 38 -2.96 7.68 -1.55
C TYR A 38 -2.66 6.26 -2.04
N VAL A 39 -2.11 5.40 -1.17
CA VAL A 39 -1.94 3.98 -1.49
C VAL A 39 -3.30 3.34 -1.75
N ALA A 40 -4.31 3.67 -0.95
CA ALA A 40 -5.68 3.19 -1.13
C ALA A 40 -6.32 3.69 -2.44
N MET A 41 -6.02 4.91 -2.91
CA MET A 41 -6.47 5.39 -4.22
C MET A 41 -5.87 4.56 -5.37
N GLY A 42 -4.57 4.25 -5.31
CA GLY A 42 -3.93 3.36 -6.28
C GLY A 42 -4.51 1.94 -6.25
N ALA A 43 -4.80 1.43 -5.05
CA ALA A 43 -5.47 0.14 -4.85
C ALA A 43 -6.91 0.12 -5.36
N THR A 44 -7.64 1.23 -5.23
CA THR A 44 -9.00 1.40 -5.77
C THR A 44 -8.97 1.33 -7.29
N LEU A 45 -8.07 2.10 -7.91
CA LEU A 45 -7.87 2.06 -9.37
C LEU A 45 -7.54 0.65 -9.84
N ALA A 46 -6.62 -0.04 -9.18
CA ALA A 46 -6.26 -1.42 -9.51
C ALA A 46 -7.43 -2.42 -9.36
N THR A 47 -8.28 -2.22 -8.35
CA THR A 47 -9.49 -3.05 -8.16
C THR A 47 -10.46 -2.85 -9.32
N VAL A 48 -10.79 -1.59 -9.64
CA VAL A 48 -11.72 -1.25 -10.71
C VAL A 48 -11.18 -1.73 -12.06
N SER A 49 -9.94 -1.38 -12.42
CA SER A 49 -9.34 -1.72 -13.70
C SER A 49 -9.16 -3.22 -13.94
N SER A 50 -9.05 -4.03 -12.88
CA SER A 50 -8.92 -5.49 -13.00
C SER A 50 -10.26 -6.25 -12.96
N THR A 51 -11.38 -5.54 -12.82
CA THR A 51 -12.71 -6.16 -12.79
C THR A 51 -13.00 -6.83 -14.13
N ASP A 52 -13.44 -8.09 -14.08
CA ASP A 52 -13.71 -8.99 -15.22
C ASP A 52 -12.55 -9.30 -16.18
N VAL A 53 -11.38 -8.68 -16.03
CA VAL A 53 -10.21 -8.93 -16.90
C VAL A 53 -9.83 -10.41 -16.93
N THR A 54 -9.89 -11.10 -15.78
CA THR A 54 -9.59 -12.54 -15.69
C THR A 54 -10.50 -13.39 -16.58
N ALA A 55 -11.79 -13.03 -16.70
CA ALA A 55 -12.76 -13.80 -17.47
C ALA A 55 -12.50 -13.73 -18.99
N TYR A 56 -11.96 -12.60 -19.47
CA TYR A 56 -11.72 -12.37 -20.90
C TYR A 56 -10.27 -12.62 -21.33
N PHE A 57 -9.29 -12.31 -20.47
CA PHE A 57 -7.87 -12.31 -20.82
C PHE A 57 -7.00 -13.21 -19.92
N GLY A 58 -7.61 -13.85 -18.92
CA GLY A 58 -6.93 -14.77 -18.00
C GLY A 58 -6.22 -14.07 -16.83
N PRO A 59 -5.78 -14.86 -15.83
CA PRO A 59 -5.29 -14.34 -14.56
C PRO A 59 -3.96 -13.58 -14.67
N GLY A 60 -3.10 -13.94 -15.63
CA GLY A 60 -1.80 -13.26 -15.84
C GLY A 60 -1.98 -11.82 -16.31
N ILE A 61 -2.85 -11.59 -17.30
CA ILE A 61 -3.15 -10.23 -17.79
C ILE A 61 -3.90 -9.43 -16.74
N ALA A 62 -4.84 -10.04 -16.00
CA ALA A 62 -5.51 -9.37 -14.90
C ALA A 62 -4.53 -8.86 -13.84
N GLN A 63 -3.53 -9.68 -13.48
CA GLN A 63 -2.51 -9.28 -12.50
C GLN A 63 -1.54 -8.23 -13.07
N PHE A 64 -1.23 -8.28 -14.36
CA PHE A 64 -0.48 -7.20 -15.03
C PHE A 64 -1.24 -5.87 -15.00
N VAL A 65 -2.55 -5.86 -15.27
CA VAL A 65 -3.38 -4.63 -15.19
C VAL A 65 -3.37 -4.06 -13.78
N VAL A 66 -3.52 -4.90 -12.74
CA VAL A 66 -3.33 -4.48 -11.34
C VAL A 66 -1.97 -3.80 -11.17
N GLY A 67 -0.89 -4.46 -11.60
CA GLY A 67 0.46 -3.93 -11.48
C GLY A 67 0.70 -2.63 -12.27
N ALA A 68 0.13 -2.48 -13.45
CA ALA A 68 0.37 -1.32 -14.31
C ALA A 68 -0.21 -0.02 -13.72
N VAL A 69 -1.33 -0.09 -12.99
CA VAL A 69 -2.04 1.09 -12.47
C VAL A 69 -1.82 1.36 -10.99
N PHE A 70 -1.46 0.33 -10.20
CA PHE A 70 -1.17 0.47 -8.77
C PHE A 70 -0.09 1.52 -8.42
N PRO A 71 0.99 1.73 -9.21
CA PRO A 71 2.06 2.67 -8.88
C PRO A 71 1.64 4.12 -8.65
N VAL A 72 0.47 4.53 -9.16
CA VAL A 72 -0.09 5.87 -8.91
C VAL A 72 -0.12 6.20 -7.42
N GLY A 73 -0.41 5.22 -6.55
CA GLY A 73 -0.43 5.43 -5.11
C GLY A 73 0.92 5.87 -4.54
N LEU A 74 2.02 5.20 -4.91
CA LEU A 74 3.36 5.59 -4.45
C LEU A 74 3.82 6.91 -5.08
N MET A 75 3.46 7.18 -6.34
CA MET A 75 3.77 8.46 -6.97
C MET A 75 3.17 9.64 -6.19
N LEU A 76 1.89 9.53 -5.79
CA LEU A 76 1.24 10.53 -4.95
C LEU A 76 1.96 10.70 -3.62
N VAL A 77 2.32 9.60 -2.93
CA VAL A 77 3.10 9.65 -1.68
C VAL A 77 4.40 10.44 -1.86
N VAL A 78 5.18 10.10 -2.88
CA VAL A 78 6.51 10.69 -3.10
C VAL A 78 6.41 12.15 -3.51
N PHE A 79 5.55 12.50 -4.47
CA PHE A 79 5.46 13.86 -4.98
C PHE A 79 4.78 14.84 -4.02
N THR A 80 3.95 14.36 -3.10
CA THR A 80 3.34 15.19 -2.04
C THR A 80 4.16 15.24 -0.75
N GLY A 81 5.20 14.41 -0.62
CA GLY A 81 6.01 14.33 0.59
C GLY A 81 5.28 13.71 1.79
N ALA A 82 4.34 12.80 1.52
CA ALA A 82 3.63 12.04 2.55
C ALA A 82 4.55 10.98 3.21
N GLU A 83 4.17 10.50 4.40
CA GLU A 83 4.98 9.57 5.19
C GLU A 83 4.42 8.14 5.07
N LEU A 84 5.19 7.23 4.48
CA LEU A 84 4.76 5.85 4.24
C LEU A 84 5.72 4.88 4.95
N PHE A 85 5.16 4.03 5.81
CA PHE A 85 5.92 3.13 6.65
C PHE A 85 6.90 2.23 5.87
N THR A 86 6.47 1.66 4.74
CA THR A 86 7.28 0.76 3.93
C THR A 86 8.54 1.44 3.38
N GLY A 87 8.46 2.72 3.05
CA GLY A 87 9.64 3.53 2.71
C GLY A 87 10.48 3.90 3.93
N ASP A 88 9.84 4.26 5.03
CA ASP A 88 10.51 4.64 6.28
C ASP A 88 11.24 3.45 6.94
N ALA A 89 10.86 2.21 6.59
CA ALA A 89 11.58 0.99 6.91
C ALA A 89 12.95 0.88 6.20
N MET A 90 13.24 1.72 5.19
CA MET A 90 14.59 1.94 4.65
C MET A 90 15.20 3.24 5.18
N PHE A 91 14.45 4.35 5.18
CA PHE A 91 14.99 5.66 5.53
C PHE A 91 15.52 5.72 6.97
N ALA A 92 14.76 5.24 7.96
CA ALA A 92 15.18 5.34 9.35
C ALA A 92 16.36 4.42 9.69
N PRO A 93 16.40 3.13 9.29
CA PRO A 93 17.59 2.30 9.50
C PRO A 93 18.84 2.86 8.84
N MET A 94 18.74 3.36 7.60
CA MET A 94 19.89 4.00 6.94
C MET A 94 20.35 5.26 7.67
N SER A 95 19.42 6.02 8.25
CA SER A 95 19.75 7.17 9.11
C SER A 95 20.42 6.77 10.42
N ILE A 96 20.12 5.59 10.98
CA ILE A 96 20.85 5.03 12.14
C ILE A 96 22.26 4.61 11.73
N LEU A 97 22.39 3.87 10.61
CA LEU A 97 23.68 3.39 10.12
C LEU A 97 24.65 4.53 9.78
N GLN A 98 24.13 5.70 9.40
CA GLN A 98 24.91 6.92 9.16
C GLN A 98 25.13 7.77 10.42
N GLY A 99 24.65 7.33 11.58
CA GLY A 99 24.86 8.01 12.87
C GLY A 99 24.01 9.26 13.08
N TYR A 100 22.94 9.47 12.31
CA TYR A 100 22.11 10.68 12.42
C TYR A 100 21.00 10.61 13.48
N ILE A 101 20.44 9.42 13.72
CA ILE A 101 19.37 9.20 14.71
C ILE A 101 19.64 7.91 15.50
N GLY A 102 19.01 7.78 16.68
CA GLY A 102 19.02 6.55 17.47
C GLY A 102 17.74 5.72 17.30
N ILE A 103 17.75 4.49 17.84
CA ILE A 103 16.63 3.54 17.74
C ILE A 103 15.30 4.08 18.28
N ARG A 104 15.32 4.94 19.30
CA ARG A 104 14.11 5.59 19.86
C ARG A 104 13.37 6.42 18.83
N LYS A 105 14.11 7.15 17.98
CA LYS A 105 13.55 7.97 16.91
C LYS A 105 13.00 7.13 15.76
N LEU A 106 13.61 5.98 15.49
CA LEU A 106 13.09 4.99 14.54
C LEU A 106 11.75 4.43 15.03
N ILE A 107 11.67 3.97 16.28
CA ILE A 107 10.41 3.42 16.83
C ILE A 107 9.32 4.49 16.83
N TYR A 108 9.64 5.73 17.24
CA TYR A 108 8.73 6.87 17.18
C TYR A 108 8.16 7.10 15.78
N LEU A 109 9.03 7.14 14.75
CA LEU A 109 8.61 7.30 13.36
C LEU A 109 7.70 6.15 12.92
N TRP A 110 8.16 4.90 13.10
CA TRP A 110 7.45 3.72 12.65
C TRP A 110 6.07 3.60 13.29
N SER A 111 5.95 3.80 14.60
CA SER A 111 4.66 3.68 15.29
C SER A 111 3.64 4.71 14.80
N ILE A 112 4.03 5.99 14.70
CA ILE A 112 3.09 7.05 14.29
C ILE A 112 2.72 6.89 12.82
N VAL A 113 3.69 6.62 11.95
CA VAL A 113 3.44 6.48 10.52
C VAL A 113 2.58 5.25 10.23
N TYR A 114 2.82 4.12 10.90
CA TYR A 114 2.00 2.92 10.71
C TYR A 114 0.54 3.14 11.10
N ILE A 115 0.30 3.78 12.26
CA ILE A 115 -1.04 4.13 12.72
C ILE A 115 -1.71 5.11 11.77
N GLY A 116 -1.01 6.16 11.34
CA GLY A 116 -1.56 7.12 10.38
C GLY A 116 -1.90 6.48 9.05
N ASN A 117 -1.02 5.63 8.51
CA ASN A 117 -1.27 4.88 7.28
C ASN A 117 -2.52 3.99 7.42
N LEU A 118 -2.69 3.29 8.54
CA LEU A 118 -3.88 2.48 8.82
C LEU A 118 -5.15 3.33 8.83
N ILE A 119 -5.17 4.46 9.55
CA ILE A 119 -6.33 5.35 9.63
C ILE A 119 -6.69 5.87 8.23
N GLY A 120 -5.70 6.31 7.45
CA GLY A 120 -5.90 6.79 6.08
C GLY A 120 -6.45 5.71 5.14
N SER A 121 -5.91 4.50 5.21
CA SER A 121 -6.36 3.36 4.40
C SER A 121 -7.79 2.93 4.75
N VAL A 122 -8.14 2.87 6.04
CA VAL A 122 -9.50 2.53 6.50
C VAL A 122 -10.50 3.63 6.17
N PHE A 123 -10.11 4.91 6.29
CA PHE A 123 -10.93 6.03 5.85
C PHE A 123 -11.26 5.93 4.36
N MET A 124 -10.26 5.66 3.52
CA MET A 124 -10.50 5.50 2.09
C MET A 124 -11.32 4.23 1.80
N ALA A 125 -11.11 3.13 2.53
CA ALA A 125 -11.91 1.93 2.41
C ALA A 125 -13.40 2.22 2.67
N PHE A 126 -13.72 3.01 3.70
CA PHE A 126 -15.09 3.46 3.95
C PHE A 126 -15.66 4.26 2.78
N LEU A 127 -14.95 5.28 2.30
CA LEU A 127 -15.43 6.11 1.18
C LEU A 127 -15.66 5.29 -0.09
N VAL A 128 -14.76 4.36 -0.41
CA VAL A 128 -14.83 3.55 -1.63
C VAL A 128 -15.94 2.51 -1.53
N SER A 129 -16.13 1.90 -0.34
CA SER A 129 -17.20 0.94 -0.08
C SER A 129 -18.60 1.55 -0.22
N TYR A 130 -18.83 2.73 0.35
CA TYR A 130 -20.12 3.46 0.23
C TYR A 130 -20.26 4.24 -1.08
N GLY A 131 -19.15 4.48 -1.78
CA GLY A 131 -19.09 5.08 -3.10
C GLY A 131 -19.08 4.00 -4.19
N PRO A 132 -18.04 3.89 -5.03
CA PRO A 132 -18.05 3.09 -6.26
C PRO A 132 -18.26 1.57 -6.10
N TYR A 133 -18.05 0.99 -4.91
CA TYR A 133 -18.29 -0.44 -4.67
C TYR A 133 -19.75 -0.77 -4.38
N THR A 134 -20.58 0.23 -4.12
CA THR A 134 -22.03 0.08 -3.95
C THR A 134 -22.79 1.09 -4.80
N SER A 135 -24.06 0.83 -5.04
CA SER A 135 -25.01 1.79 -5.56
C SER A 135 -26.25 1.80 -4.68
N TRP A 136 -26.89 2.95 -4.58
CA TRP A 136 -28.04 3.16 -3.70
C TRP A 136 -29.18 3.73 -4.54
N ASP A 137 -30.35 3.10 -4.46
CA ASP A 137 -31.55 3.63 -5.11
C ASP A 137 -32.22 4.74 -4.28
N SER A 138 -33.28 5.34 -4.82
CA SER A 138 -34.02 6.40 -4.14
C SER A 138 -34.74 5.95 -2.86
N ALA A 139 -34.92 4.65 -2.66
CA ALA A 139 -35.46 4.05 -1.44
C ALA A 139 -34.36 3.69 -0.41
N GLY A 140 -33.09 3.89 -0.75
CA GLY A 140 -31.94 3.55 0.10
C GLY A 140 -31.57 2.07 0.06
N VAL A 141 -32.06 1.30 -0.92
CA VAL A 141 -31.65 -0.09 -1.12
C VAL A 141 -30.26 -0.11 -1.73
N VAL A 142 -29.35 -0.82 -1.07
CA VAL A 142 -27.96 -0.98 -1.50
C VAL A 142 -27.80 -2.15 -2.45
N THR A 143 -27.05 -1.96 -3.53
CA THR A 143 -26.59 -3.01 -4.44
C THR A 143 -25.07 -2.98 -4.50
N VAL A 144 -24.42 -4.13 -4.33
CA VAL A 144 -22.96 -4.24 -4.50
C VAL A 144 -22.64 -4.27 -5.99
N THR A 145 -21.78 -3.35 -6.45
CA THR A 145 -21.38 -3.26 -7.86
C THR A 145 -20.40 -4.37 -8.25
N ALA A 146 -20.14 -4.55 -9.55
CA ALA A 146 -19.10 -5.47 -10.01
C ALA A 146 -17.71 -5.15 -9.41
N PHE A 147 -17.41 -3.86 -9.20
CA PHE A 147 -16.18 -3.42 -8.52
C PHE A 147 -16.17 -3.83 -7.05
N GLY A 148 -17.31 -3.75 -6.37
CA GLY A 148 -17.46 -4.22 -4.99
C GLY A 148 -17.30 -5.74 -4.87
N LEU A 149 -17.86 -6.51 -5.80
CA LEU A 149 -17.63 -7.96 -5.86
C LEU A 149 -16.15 -8.29 -6.08
N ARG A 150 -15.47 -7.55 -6.96
CA ARG A 150 -14.03 -7.69 -7.18
C ARG A 150 -13.23 -7.36 -5.91
N ALA A 151 -13.62 -6.32 -5.19
CA ALA A 151 -12.99 -5.97 -3.91
C ALA A 151 -13.13 -7.10 -2.89
N ILE A 152 -14.33 -7.70 -2.76
CA ILE A 152 -14.58 -8.85 -1.89
C ILE A 152 -13.66 -10.03 -2.26
N GLN A 153 -13.51 -10.33 -3.55
CA GLN A 153 -12.60 -11.40 -4.01
C GLN A 153 -11.14 -11.13 -3.63
N ILE A 154 -10.66 -9.90 -3.83
CA ILE A 154 -9.28 -9.51 -3.47
C ILE A 154 -9.09 -9.61 -1.95
N GLY A 155 -10.01 -9.06 -1.15
CA GLY A 155 -9.94 -9.12 0.30
C GLY A 155 -9.96 -10.55 0.82
N SER A 156 -10.82 -11.41 0.26
CA SER A 156 -10.90 -12.83 0.59
C SER A 156 -9.57 -13.55 0.37
N ALA A 157 -8.92 -13.30 -0.77
CA ALA A 157 -7.61 -13.87 -1.08
C ALA A 157 -6.52 -13.39 -0.11
N LYS A 158 -6.62 -12.16 0.39
CA LYS A 158 -5.63 -11.58 1.32
C LYS A 158 -5.73 -12.12 2.74
N VAL A 159 -6.89 -12.62 3.16
CA VAL A 159 -7.09 -13.26 4.48
C VAL A 159 -7.08 -14.79 4.42
N ALA A 160 -6.64 -15.35 3.29
CA ALA A 160 -6.58 -16.79 3.05
C ALA A 160 -5.30 -17.44 3.61
N TYR A 161 -4.37 -16.68 4.21
CA TYR A 161 -3.14 -17.21 4.78
C TYR A 161 -3.41 -17.85 6.15
N THR A 162 -3.72 -19.13 6.17
CA THR A 162 -4.01 -19.89 7.40
C THR A 162 -2.90 -20.87 7.75
N GLY A 163 -2.63 -21.01 9.05
CA GLY A 163 -1.62 -21.94 9.57
C GLY A 163 -0.18 -21.48 9.28
N THR A 164 0.78 -22.23 9.82
CA THR A 164 2.21 -21.85 9.81
C THR A 164 2.76 -21.63 8.41
N MET A 165 2.45 -22.52 7.46
CA MET A 165 2.94 -22.41 6.08
C MET A 165 2.27 -21.27 5.30
N GLY A 166 1.00 -20.99 5.57
CA GLY A 166 0.30 -19.84 4.98
C GLY A 166 0.91 -18.51 5.43
N LEU A 167 1.13 -18.36 6.73
CA LEU A 167 1.77 -17.16 7.30
C LEU A 167 3.23 -17.01 6.84
N PHE A 168 3.97 -18.11 6.73
CA PHE A 168 5.33 -18.08 6.18
C PHE A 168 5.35 -17.61 4.73
N SER A 169 4.41 -18.11 3.90
CA SER A 169 4.26 -17.63 2.51
C SER A 169 3.93 -16.13 2.47
N CYS A 170 3.01 -15.66 3.31
CA CYS A 170 2.64 -14.25 3.43
C CYS A 170 3.85 -13.38 3.82
N PHE A 171 4.64 -13.84 4.79
CA PHE A 171 5.85 -13.17 5.25
C PHE A 171 6.91 -13.04 4.14
N LEU A 172 7.19 -14.11 3.39
CA LEU A 172 8.13 -14.06 2.26
C LEU A 172 7.66 -13.11 1.16
N LYS A 173 6.36 -13.10 0.86
CA LYS A 173 5.77 -12.11 -0.06
C LYS A 173 5.95 -10.68 0.45
N GLY A 174 5.84 -10.47 1.76
CA GLY A 174 6.11 -9.17 2.40
C GLY A 174 7.55 -8.69 2.20
N ILE A 175 8.54 -9.58 2.38
CA ILE A 175 9.95 -9.27 2.14
C ILE A 175 10.16 -8.83 0.69
N LEU A 176 9.66 -9.63 -0.26
CA LEU A 176 9.82 -9.37 -1.69
C LEU A 176 9.14 -8.07 -2.11
N CYS A 177 7.95 -7.78 -1.55
CA CYS A 177 7.26 -6.52 -1.77
C CYS A 177 8.11 -5.33 -1.29
N ASN A 178 8.53 -5.35 -0.03
CA ASN A 178 9.20 -4.19 0.55
C ASN A 178 10.59 -3.97 -0.06
N TRP A 179 11.27 -5.03 -0.52
CA TRP A 179 12.49 -4.90 -1.30
C TRP A 179 12.28 -4.02 -2.53
N LEU A 180 11.23 -4.30 -3.31
CA LEU A 180 10.91 -3.52 -4.51
C LEU A 180 10.42 -2.10 -4.18
N VAL A 181 9.68 -1.91 -3.09
CA VAL A 181 9.28 -0.55 -2.63
C VAL A 181 10.51 0.29 -2.28
N CYS A 182 11.44 -0.26 -1.51
CA CYS A 182 12.70 0.39 -1.15
C CYS A 182 13.55 0.71 -2.38
N LEU A 183 13.64 -0.21 -3.35
CA LEU A 183 14.32 0.04 -4.61
C LEU A 183 13.64 1.13 -5.43
N ALA A 184 12.32 1.20 -5.47
CA ALA A 184 11.59 2.26 -6.17
C ALA A 184 11.97 3.64 -5.59
N LEU A 185 11.99 3.75 -4.26
CA LEU A 185 12.37 4.99 -3.56
C LEU A 185 13.86 5.32 -3.76
N PHE A 186 14.73 4.32 -3.77
CA PHE A 186 16.16 4.48 -4.05
C PHE A 186 16.36 5.04 -5.47
N LEU A 187 15.76 4.42 -6.48
CA LEU A 187 15.85 4.85 -7.87
C LEU A 187 15.19 6.22 -8.08
N GLY A 188 14.07 6.49 -7.42
CA GLY A 188 13.41 7.79 -7.44
C GLY A 188 14.28 8.91 -6.85
N LEU A 189 15.09 8.61 -5.82
CA LEU A 189 16.07 9.56 -5.27
C LEU A 189 17.33 9.70 -6.13
N ALA A 190 17.60 8.73 -6.99
CA ALA A 190 18.69 8.78 -7.95
C ALA A 190 18.40 9.73 -9.12
N ALA A 191 17.12 10.00 -9.43
CA ALA A 191 16.72 10.89 -10.51
C ALA A 191 16.51 12.35 -10.05
N ASP A 192 16.81 13.32 -10.93
CA ASP A 192 16.61 14.75 -10.66
C ASP A 192 15.33 15.34 -11.28
N ASP A 193 14.85 14.81 -12.41
CA ASP A 193 13.62 15.27 -13.07
C ASP A 193 12.38 14.41 -12.73
N VAL A 194 11.20 14.98 -12.96
CA VAL A 194 9.91 14.35 -12.61
C VAL A 194 9.63 13.10 -13.45
N ILE A 195 9.96 13.09 -14.75
CA ILE A 195 9.64 11.97 -15.65
C ILE A 195 10.50 10.75 -15.31
N SER A 196 11.80 10.95 -15.09
CA SER A 196 12.69 9.88 -14.64
C SER A 196 12.26 9.32 -13.28
N LYS A 197 11.79 10.18 -12.36
CA LYS A 197 11.21 9.75 -11.08
C LYS A 197 9.95 8.90 -11.27
N ILE A 198 9.05 9.31 -12.15
CA ILE A 198 7.85 8.53 -12.46
C ILE A 198 8.25 7.13 -12.94
N ALA A 199 9.16 7.02 -13.92
CA ALA A 199 9.61 5.73 -14.42
C ALA A 199 10.30 4.89 -13.32
N ALA A 200 11.20 5.50 -12.54
CA ALA A 200 11.91 4.86 -11.44
C ALA A 200 10.97 4.30 -10.34
N LEU A 201 9.86 4.99 -10.08
CA LEU A 201 8.83 4.53 -9.16
C LEU A 201 7.91 3.48 -9.81
N TRP A 202 7.58 3.64 -11.10
CA TRP A 202 6.56 2.83 -11.75
C TRP A 202 6.98 1.36 -11.89
N PHE A 203 8.15 1.07 -12.47
CA PHE A 203 8.55 -0.29 -12.81
C PHE A 203 8.69 -1.23 -11.61
N PRO A 204 9.38 -0.86 -10.50
CA PRO A 204 9.48 -1.75 -9.34
C PRO A 204 8.14 -2.01 -8.66
N ILE A 205 7.26 -1.01 -8.63
CA ILE A 205 5.93 -1.12 -8.01
C ILE A 205 5.00 -1.97 -8.88
N MET A 206 5.06 -1.78 -10.21
CA MET A 206 4.38 -2.67 -11.13
C MET A 206 4.85 -4.11 -10.94
N ALA A 207 6.17 -4.33 -10.84
CA ALA A 207 6.73 -5.67 -10.68
C ALA A 207 6.18 -6.36 -9.42
N PHE A 208 6.21 -5.72 -8.24
CA PHE A 208 5.73 -6.39 -7.03
C PHE A 208 4.24 -6.69 -7.10
N ALA A 209 3.45 -5.74 -7.62
CA ALA A 209 2.00 -5.87 -7.68
C ALA A 209 1.61 -6.94 -8.72
N ALA A 210 2.25 -6.96 -9.89
CA ALA A 210 2.05 -7.97 -10.92
C ALA A 210 2.53 -9.37 -10.48
N SER A 211 3.55 -9.46 -9.62
CA SER A 211 4.04 -10.72 -9.05
C SER A 211 3.21 -11.24 -7.87
N GLY A 212 2.19 -10.50 -7.41
CA GLY A 212 1.30 -10.93 -6.33
C GLY A 212 1.97 -10.95 -4.95
N PHE A 213 2.90 -10.03 -4.71
CA PHE A 213 3.50 -9.82 -3.39
C PHE A 213 2.54 -9.06 -2.45
N GLU A 214 2.80 -9.13 -1.15
CA GLU A 214 1.92 -8.57 -0.13
C GLU A 214 2.49 -7.27 0.45
N HIS A 215 1.70 -6.20 0.42
CA HIS A 215 2.07 -4.88 0.92
C HIS A 215 1.18 -4.51 2.11
N CYS A 216 1.76 -4.36 3.30
CA CYS A 216 1.00 -4.17 4.53
C CYS A 216 0.04 -2.97 4.45
N ILE A 217 0.48 -1.81 3.97
CA ILE A 217 -0.37 -0.61 3.89
C ILE A 217 -1.47 -0.74 2.83
N ALA A 218 -1.24 -1.53 1.78
CA ALA A 218 -2.28 -1.79 0.78
C ALA A 218 -3.33 -2.74 1.36
N ASN A 219 -2.91 -3.72 2.16
CA ASN A 219 -3.80 -4.66 2.83
C ASN A 219 -4.68 -3.95 3.88
N MET A 220 -4.16 -2.89 4.52
CA MET A 220 -4.96 -1.99 5.38
C MET A 220 -6.11 -1.28 4.63
N PHE A 221 -6.11 -1.28 3.29
CA PHE A 221 -7.24 -0.84 2.49
C PHE A 221 -8.06 -2.01 1.95
N PHE A 222 -7.41 -2.95 1.24
CA PHE A 222 -8.11 -4.03 0.55
C PHE A 222 -8.98 -4.88 1.49
N ILE A 223 -8.48 -5.21 2.68
CA ILE A 223 -9.21 -6.04 3.63
C ILE A 223 -10.38 -5.27 4.24
N PRO A 224 -10.20 -4.06 4.82
CA PRO A 224 -11.34 -3.27 5.32
C PRO A 224 -12.39 -2.94 4.24
N ALA A 225 -11.97 -2.58 3.02
CA ALA A 225 -12.90 -2.29 1.94
C ALA A 225 -13.73 -3.52 1.58
N ALA A 226 -13.11 -4.71 1.56
CA ALA A 226 -13.82 -5.96 1.34
C ALA A 226 -14.76 -6.33 2.50
N ILE A 227 -14.35 -6.14 3.76
CA ILE A 227 -15.19 -6.39 4.94
C ILE A 227 -16.46 -5.51 4.90
N ILE A 228 -16.29 -4.20 4.71
CA ILE A 228 -17.41 -3.24 4.67
C ILE A 228 -18.34 -3.57 3.50
N THR A 229 -17.77 -3.79 2.31
CA THR A 229 -18.56 -4.09 1.09
C THR A 229 -19.31 -5.42 1.22
N ASN A 230 -18.66 -6.46 1.77
CA ASN A 230 -19.30 -7.75 2.00
C ASN A 230 -20.47 -7.66 3.00
N GLY A 231 -20.39 -6.73 3.96
CA GLY A 231 -21.48 -6.45 4.91
C GLY A 231 -22.81 -6.09 4.23
N PHE A 232 -22.79 -5.48 3.04
CA PHE A 232 -24.01 -5.18 2.27
C PHE A 232 -24.58 -6.39 1.52
N THR A 233 -23.79 -7.44 1.31
CA THR A 233 -24.28 -8.67 0.64
C THR A 233 -25.00 -9.61 1.60
N GLY A 234 -24.75 -9.50 2.90
CA GLY A 234 -25.22 -10.46 3.91
C GLY A 234 -24.52 -11.83 3.87
N ASN A 235 -23.59 -12.06 2.93
CA ASN A 235 -22.89 -13.33 2.81
C ASN A 235 -21.79 -13.47 3.87
N ILE A 236 -21.60 -14.69 4.36
CA ILE A 236 -20.46 -15.01 5.22
C ILE A 236 -19.30 -15.49 4.35
N VAL A 237 -18.18 -14.78 4.43
CA VAL A 237 -16.93 -15.15 3.78
C VAL A 237 -15.92 -15.53 4.86
N VAL A 238 -15.39 -16.75 4.79
CA VAL A 238 -14.47 -17.30 5.79
C VAL A 238 -13.25 -16.38 5.94
N ASN A 239 -12.91 -16.05 7.18
CA ASN A 239 -11.79 -15.16 7.57
C ASN A 239 -11.87 -13.71 7.08
N LEU A 240 -12.84 -13.32 6.26
CA LEU A 240 -13.02 -11.94 5.83
C LEU A 240 -13.77 -11.14 6.90
N ASN A 241 -13.05 -10.82 7.97
CA ASN A 241 -13.54 -10.04 9.09
C ASN A 241 -12.37 -9.33 9.78
N TRP A 242 -12.68 -8.47 10.75
CA TRP A 242 -11.67 -7.70 11.46
C TRP A 242 -10.67 -8.56 12.24
N VAL A 243 -11.02 -9.79 12.62
CA VAL A 243 -10.07 -10.72 13.27
C VAL A 243 -9.10 -11.26 12.22
N GLY A 244 -9.60 -11.77 11.10
CA GLY A 244 -8.78 -12.30 10.01
C GLY A 244 -7.85 -11.25 9.40
N MET A 245 -8.22 -9.98 9.43
CA MET A 245 -7.34 -8.87 9.10
C MET A 245 -6.06 -8.88 9.94
N TRP A 246 -6.13 -9.15 11.25
CA TRP A 246 -4.95 -9.15 12.12
C TRP A 246 -4.24 -10.51 12.21
N THR A 247 -4.93 -11.61 11.89
CA THR A 247 -4.38 -12.95 12.11
C THR A 247 -3.96 -13.70 10.84
N ASN A 248 -4.53 -13.36 9.68
CA ASN A 248 -4.41 -14.18 8.46
C ASN A 248 -3.83 -13.41 7.26
N ASN A 249 -3.06 -12.35 7.53
CA ASN A 249 -2.38 -11.56 6.52
C ASN A 249 -1.13 -10.89 7.11
N ILE A 250 -0.42 -10.09 6.30
CA ILE A 250 0.65 -9.20 6.75
C ILE A 250 0.13 -7.75 6.89
N ILE A 251 -0.37 -7.40 8.08
CA ILE A 251 -0.63 -6.05 8.62
C ILE A 251 -0.11 -6.05 10.08
#